data_AF-A0A9W7MC08-F1
#
_entry.id   AF-A0A9W7MC08-F1
#
_cell.length_a   1.000
_cell.length_b   1.000
_cell.length_c   1.000
_cell.angle_alpha   90.00
_cell.angle_beta   90.00
_cell.angle_gamma   90.00
#
_symmetry.space_group_name_H-M   'P 1'
#
loop_
_entity.id
_entity.type
_entity.pdbx_description
1 polymer ?
#
loop_
_entity_poly.entity_id
_entity_poly.type
_entity_poly.pdbx_seq_one_letter_code
_entity_poly.pdbx_strand_id
1 'polypeptide(L)'
;MGKKKERTLNEPESEIDLKSIIRENAVFFDKLVELIPARFYLPDEKDKPWFQGLSKAEKASAKKQSRENIKKARRDRLDPEKSTKTTLDLLKENLEKEKLNKDSDGEEEEIEVRPIMSDSDGGEERSVTYEELRERLRRKIEELRGGRNAAGSDKEKKRKNERNDKKGNVHKKQKRDGGAEEKKVDASNGEDKVEKDVEEAAKELTFSRVKLGDDDKHGRKKRKLSKFKELENAMKLEEAKKDPEKGAVIAKKHSWKAAMDRAAGIKVHDDPKLLKQSIRKEKKKHTKNVEKWNERAETTEKLKADKQQKRSENIADKIHQKKMRRIAKREKKLLRPGFEGRKEGFINEGST
;
A
#
# COMPACT_ATOMS: atom_id res chain seq x y z
N MET A 1 95.12 -6.38 2.29
CA MET A 1 94.84 -7.14 3.51
C MET A 1 93.72 -6.43 4.26
N GLY A 2 92.59 -6.97 4.68
CA GLY A 2 91.86 -8.22 4.43
C GLY A 2 90.38 -7.87 4.73
N LYS A 3 89.44 -8.37 3.92
CA LYS A 3 88.01 -8.05 4.05
C LYS A 3 87.45 -8.70 5.33
N LYS A 4 86.92 -7.91 6.27
CA LYS A 4 86.01 -8.42 7.30
C LYS A 4 84.58 -8.32 6.78
N LYS A 5 83.97 -9.49 6.57
CA LYS A 5 82.54 -9.64 6.27
C LYS A 5 81.77 -9.43 7.58
N GLU A 6 80.97 -8.39 7.67
CA GLU A 6 79.91 -8.33 8.67
C GLU A 6 78.75 -9.19 8.17
N ARG A 7 78.45 -10.25 8.94
CA ARG A 7 77.26 -11.08 8.76
C ARG A 7 76.08 -10.28 9.28
N THR A 8 75.23 -9.81 8.38
CA THR A 8 73.81 -9.65 8.71
C THR A 8 73.23 -11.05 8.84
N LEU A 9 72.37 -11.27 9.83
CA LEU A 9 71.22 -12.18 9.84
C LEU A 9 70.80 -12.37 11.30
N ASN A 10 69.68 -11.75 11.65
CA ASN A 10 68.65 -12.31 12.53
C ASN A 10 67.50 -11.28 12.59
N GLU A 11 66.71 -11.22 11.53
CA GLU A 11 65.29 -10.84 11.65
C GLU A 11 64.50 -12.16 11.63
N PRO A 12 63.64 -12.43 12.62
CA PRO A 12 62.74 -13.57 12.54
C PRO A 12 61.64 -13.22 11.53
N GLU A 13 61.72 -13.79 10.34
CA GLU A 13 60.54 -13.91 9.47
C GLU A 13 59.51 -14.73 10.24
N SER A 14 58.50 -14.05 10.81
CA SER A 14 57.29 -14.72 11.22
C SER A 14 56.68 -15.32 9.95
N GLU A 15 56.87 -16.62 9.74
CA GLU A 15 56.14 -17.39 8.74
C GLU A 15 54.65 -17.18 8.99
N ILE A 16 54.05 -16.21 8.28
CA ILE A 16 52.64 -15.93 8.42
C ILE A 16 51.93 -17.15 7.83
N ASP A 17 51.26 -17.93 8.68
CA ASP A 17 50.56 -19.13 8.26
C ASP A 17 49.48 -18.76 7.24
N LEU A 18 49.77 -18.92 5.95
CA LEU A 18 48.85 -18.54 4.87
C LEU A 18 47.49 -19.24 5.03
N LYS A 19 47.45 -20.43 5.65
CA LYS A 19 46.20 -21.15 5.91
C LYS A 19 45.35 -20.42 6.95
N SER A 20 45.94 -19.78 7.95
CA SER A 20 45.20 -18.99 8.94
C SER A 20 44.60 -17.75 8.29
N ILE A 21 45.38 -17.02 7.47
CA ILE A 21 44.90 -15.85 6.73
C ILE A 21 43.73 -16.21 5.80
N ILE A 22 43.85 -17.31 5.05
CA ILE A 22 42.78 -17.74 4.14
C ILE A 22 41.49 -18.05 4.91
N ARG A 23 41.59 -18.71 6.08
CA ARG A 23 40.43 -19.01 6.93
C ARG A 23 39.81 -17.74 7.51
N GLU A 24 40.63 -16.80 7.99
CA GLU A 24 40.16 -15.51 8.51
C GLU A 24 39.44 -14.70 7.44
N ASN A 25 40.01 -14.64 6.23
CA ASN A 25 39.39 -13.98 5.08
C ASN A 25 38.08 -14.67 4.67
N ALA A 26 38.01 -16.00 4.67
CA ALA A 26 36.77 -16.72 4.38
C ALA A 26 35.66 -16.35 5.38
N VAL A 27 35.97 -16.35 6.68
CA VAL A 27 35.03 -15.92 7.73
C VAL A 27 34.63 -14.44 7.58
N PHE A 28 35.54 -13.58 7.14
CA PHE A 28 35.24 -12.18 6.86
C PHE A 28 34.26 -12.02 5.69
N PHE A 29 34.47 -12.74 4.59
CA PHE A 29 33.56 -12.72 3.45
C PHE A 29 32.18 -13.29 3.80
N ASP A 30 32.12 -14.35 4.61
CA ASP A 30 30.85 -14.90 5.10
C ASP A 30 30.04 -13.84 5.86
N LYS A 31 30.70 -13.11 6.78
CA LYS A 31 30.07 -11.99 7.51
C LYS A 31 29.61 -10.86 6.58
N LEU A 32 30.36 -10.56 5.52
CA LEU A 32 29.94 -9.54 4.55
C LEU A 32 28.66 -9.95 3.81
N VAL A 33 28.52 -11.22 3.45
CA VAL A 33 27.31 -11.74 2.79
C VAL A 33 26.13 -11.75 3.77
N GLU A 34 26.36 -11.97 5.06
CA GLU A 34 25.33 -11.87 6.10
C GLU A 34 24.75 -10.47 6.26
N LEU A 35 25.55 -9.43 6.04
CA LEU A 35 25.10 -8.03 6.13
C LEU A 35 24.12 -7.64 5.01
N ILE A 36 24.14 -8.37 3.90
CA ILE A 36 23.29 -8.09 2.74
C ILE A 36 22.02 -8.93 2.87
N PRO A 37 20.82 -8.32 2.88
CA PRO A 37 19.57 -9.07 3.04
C PRO A 37 19.41 -10.19 2.00
N ALA A 38 19.00 -11.38 2.45
CA ALA A 38 18.82 -12.57 1.61
C ALA A 38 17.94 -12.35 0.37
N ARG A 39 17.04 -11.36 0.40
CA ARG A 39 16.15 -10.98 -0.71
C ARG A 39 16.87 -10.55 -2.00
N PHE A 40 18.15 -10.22 -1.91
CA PHE A 40 18.95 -9.84 -3.09
C PHE A 40 19.66 -11.03 -3.73
N TYR A 41 19.86 -12.12 -2.98
CA TYR A 41 20.52 -13.33 -3.47
C TYR A 41 19.53 -14.43 -3.83
N LEU A 42 18.44 -14.54 -3.06
CA LEU A 42 17.40 -15.51 -3.30
C LEU A 42 16.28 -14.86 -4.10
N PRO A 43 15.84 -15.46 -5.22
CA PRO A 43 14.61 -15.05 -5.88
C PRO A 43 13.46 -15.00 -4.85
N ASP A 44 12.64 -13.95 -4.89
CA ASP A 44 11.42 -13.92 -4.09
C ASP A 44 10.50 -15.06 -4.61
N GLU A 45 10.62 -16.30 -4.09
CA GLU A 45 9.84 -17.51 -4.44
C GLU A 45 8.31 -17.35 -4.30
N LYS A 46 7.87 -16.14 -3.93
CA LYS A 46 6.50 -15.80 -3.59
C LYS A 46 6.05 -14.65 -4.47
N ASP A 47 6.12 -14.84 -5.78
CA ASP A 47 5.11 -14.25 -6.63
C ASP A 47 3.76 -14.73 -6.10
N LYS A 48 3.06 -13.79 -5.46
CA LYS A 48 1.80 -14.07 -4.76
C LYS A 48 0.91 -14.83 -5.72
N PRO A 49 0.45 -16.05 -5.38
CA PRO A 49 -0.43 -16.82 -6.25
C PRO A 49 -1.58 -15.94 -6.67
N TRP A 50 -1.59 -15.58 -7.96
CA TRP A 50 -2.59 -14.67 -8.49
C TRP A 50 -3.89 -15.46 -8.54
N PHE A 51 -4.77 -15.27 -7.56
CA PHE A 51 -6.00 -16.06 -7.42
C PHE A 51 -7.04 -15.80 -8.52
N GLN A 52 -6.74 -15.03 -9.57
CA GLN A 52 -7.68 -14.86 -10.68
C GLN A 52 -7.51 -16.02 -11.65
N GLY A 53 -8.62 -16.57 -12.15
CA GLY A 53 -8.62 -17.76 -13.02
C GLY A 53 -8.95 -19.08 -12.30
N LEU A 54 -8.58 -19.25 -11.02
CA LEU A 54 -8.83 -20.51 -10.30
C LEU A 54 -10.30 -20.75 -9.95
N SER A 55 -10.69 -22.03 -9.85
CA SER A 55 -12.05 -22.43 -9.45
C SER A 55 -12.37 -22.00 -8.01
N LYS A 56 -13.66 -22.01 -7.62
CA LYS A 56 -14.05 -21.62 -6.24
C LYS A 56 -13.42 -22.54 -5.18
N ALA A 57 -13.31 -23.83 -5.47
CA ALA A 57 -12.71 -24.82 -4.57
C ALA A 57 -11.20 -24.62 -4.45
N GLU A 58 -10.50 -24.43 -5.56
CA GLU A 58 -9.06 -24.15 -5.58
C GLU A 58 -8.72 -22.82 -4.89
N LYS A 59 -9.56 -21.78 -5.07
CA LYS A 59 -9.41 -20.53 -4.33
C LYS A 59 -9.53 -20.73 -2.83
N ALA A 60 -10.40 -21.64 -2.39
CA ALA A 60 -10.57 -21.94 -0.97
C ALA A 60 -9.37 -22.72 -0.41
N SER A 61 -8.87 -23.73 -1.13
CA SER A 61 -7.69 -24.50 -0.73
C SER A 61 -6.44 -23.63 -0.70
N ALA A 62 -6.19 -22.83 -1.73
CA ALA A 62 -5.03 -21.95 -1.79
C ALA A 62 -5.06 -20.85 -0.72
N LYS A 63 -6.25 -20.32 -0.37
CA LYS A 63 -6.43 -19.43 0.78
C LYS A 63 -6.19 -20.14 2.13
N LYS A 64 -6.60 -21.41 2.26
CA LYS A 64 -6.35 -22.21 3.46
C LYS A 64 -4.85 -22.44 3.64
N GLN A 65 -4.14 -22.86 2.59
CA GLN A 65 -2.69 -23.01 2.57
C GLN A 65 -1.98 -21.69 2.91
N SER A 66 -2.42 -20.56 2.33
CA SER A 66 -1.84 -19.26 2.67
C SER A 66 -2.00 -18.91 4.17
N ARG A 67 -3.17 -19.19 4.75
CA ARG A 67 -3.41 -18.98 6.20
C ARG A 67 -2.56 -19.90 7.06
N GLU A 68 -2.37 -21.15 6.66
CA GLU A 68 -1.50 -22.12 7.34
C GLU A 68 -0.03 -21.70 7.25
N ASN A 69 0.44 -21.27 6.08
CA ASN A 69 1.80 -20.77 5.87
C ASN A 69 2.07 -19.51 6.72
N ILE A 70 1.11 -18.58 6.82
CA ILE A 70 1.27 -17.40 7.71
C ILE A 70 1.34 -17.83 9.18
N LYS A 71 0.54 -18.81 9.61
CA LYS A 71 0.61 -19.34 10.98
C LYS A 71 1.93 -20.05 11.25
N LYS A 72 2.42 -20.83 10.29
CA LYS A 72 3.71 -21.52 10.36
C LYS A 72 4.85 -20.51 10.45
N ALA A 73 4.89 -19.52 9.58
CA ALA A 73 5.89 -18.44 9.62
C ALA A 73 5.88 -17.66 10.95
N ARG A 74 4.71 -17.46 11.57
CA ARG A 74 4.62 -16.85 12.90
C ARG A 74 5.18 -17.73 14.00
N ARG A 75 5.01 -19.06 13.91
CA ARG A 75 5.62 -20.02 14.84
C ARG A 75 7.12 -20.09 14.64
N ASP A 76 7.57 -20.24 13.40
CA ASP A 76 8.99 -20.32 13.06
C ASP A 76 9.75 -19.04 13.47
N ARG A 77 9.10 -17.87 13.44
CA ARG A 77 9.68 -16.62 13.97
C ARG A 77 9.90 -16.65 15.49
N LEU A 78 9.15 -17.46 16.22
CA LEU A 78 9.25 -17.62 17.67
C LEU A 78 10.13 -18.82 18.07
N ASP A 79 10.55 -19.65 17.10
CA ASP A 79 11.44 -20.78 17.33
C ASP A 79 12.91 -20.29 17.26
N PRO A 80 13.73 -20.43 18.32
CA PRO A 80 15.11 -19.94 18.32
C PRO A 80 15.96 -20.57 17.21
N GLU A 81 15.87 -21.88 17.01
CA GLU A 81 16.58 -22.65 15.97
C GLU A 81 16.30 -22.19 14.53
N LYS A 82 15.09 -21.66 14.26
CA LYS A 82 14.70 -21.23 12.91
C LYS A 82 14.85 -19.73 12.71
N SER A 83 14.81 -18.95 13.78
CA SER A 83 14.92 -17.49 13.74
C SER A 83 16.36 -17.01 13.58
N THR A 84 17.35 -17.85 13.87
CA THR A 84 18.79 -17.57 13.71
C THR A 84 19.33 -17.83 12.30
N LYS A 85 18.51 -18.31 11.36
CA LYS A 85 18.95 -18.61 9.98
C LYS A 85 19.57 -17.39 9.32
N THR A 86 20.85 -17.49 8.98
CA THR A 86 21.60 -16.46 8.27
C THR A 86 21.29 -16.47 6.78
N THR A 87 21.73 -15.42 6.06
CA THR A 87 21.55 -15.36 4.60
C THR A 87 22.29 -16.48 3.88
N LEU A 88 23.45 -16.87 4.41
CA LEU A 88 24.23 -18.02 3.95
C LEU A 88 23.52 -19.34 4.18
N ASP A 89 22.90 -19.53 5.35
CA ASP A 89 22.14 -20.75 5.64
C ASP A 89 20.97 -20.91 4.68
N LEU A 90 20.28 -19.80 4.35
CA LEU A 90 19.21 -19.82 3.36
C LEU A 90 19.72 -20.13 1.94
N LEU A 91 20.93 -19.66 1.59
CA LEU A 91 21.56 -19.96 0.31
C LEU A 91 21.98 -21.43 0.23
N LYS A 92 22.56 -21.98 1.31
CA LYS A 92 22.90 -23.40 1.43
C LYS A 92 21.64 -24.27 1.35
N GLU A 93 20.58 -23.91 2.07
CA GLU A 93 19.28 -24.62 2.01
C GLU A 93 18.69 -24.58 0.60
N ASN A 94 18.84 -23.47 -0.14
CA ASN A 94 18.38 -23.41 -1.53
C ASN A 94 19.20 -24.31 -2.46
N LEU A 95 20.53 -24.29 -2.33
CA LEU A 95 21.42 -25.16 -3.10
C LEU A 95 21.16 -26.65 -2.79
N GLU A 96 20.92 -27.00 -1.54
CA GLU A 96 20.52 -28.36 -1.15
C GLU A 96 19.19 -28.76 -1.75
N LYS A 97 18.19 -27.86 -1.78
CA LYS A 97 16.91 -28.10 -2.45
C LYS A 97 17.09 -28.29 -3.96
N GLU A 98 17.91 -27.46 -4.60
CA GLU A 98 18.22 -27.59 -6.02
C GLU A 98 18.92 -28.92 -6.32
N LYS A 99 19.87 -29.34 -5.48
CA LYS A 99 20.53 -30.65 -5.58
C LYS A 99 19.53 -31.80 -5.40
N LEU A 100 18.70 -31.76 -4.37
CA LEU A 100 17.67 -32.79 -4.13
C LEU A 100 16.63 -32.86 -5.26
N ASN A 101 16.27 -31.71 -5.85
CA ASN A 101 15.39 -31.69 -7.01
C ASN A 101 16.09 -32.28 -8.25
N LYS A 102 17.41 -32.05 -8.40
CA LYS A 102 18.22 -32.60 -9.49
C LYS A 102 18.45 -34.12 -9.33
N ASP A 103 18.59 -34.61 -8.10
CA ASP A 103 18.75 -36.05 -7.81
C ASP A 103 17.42 -36.84 -7.94
N SER A 104 16.27 -36.15 -8.00
CA SER A 104 14.95 -36.77 -8.21
C SER A 104 14.55 -36.93 -9.67
N ASP A 105 15.14 -36.16 -10.59
CA ASP A 105 15.02 -36.33 -12.04
C ASP A 105 16.34 -36.93 -12.53
N GLY A 106 16.44 -38.26 -12.44
CA GLY A 106 17.65 -38.98 -12.82
C GLY A 106 18.06 -38.74 -14.27
N GLU A 107 19.25 -38.19 -14.46
CA GLU A 107 20.32 -38.61 -15.38
C GLU A 107 21.54 -37.74 -15.05
N GLU A 108 22.68 -38.38 -14.79
CA GLU A 108 23.96 -37.73 -14.54
C GLU A 108 24.51 -37.14 -15.85
N GLU A 109 24.51 -35.80 -15.98
CA GLU A 109 25.51 -35.13 -16.83
C GLU A 109 26.12 -33.93 -16.08
N GLU A 110 27.42 -34.04 -15.84
CA GLU A 110 28.30 -32.90 -15.55
C GLU A 110 28.28 -31.95 -16.76
N ILE A 111 27.68 -30.77 -16.61
CA ILE A 111 27.89 -29.68 -17.58
C ILE A 111 28.12 -28.36 -16.84
N GLU A 112 29.22 -27.74 -17.22
CA GLU A 112 29.77 -26.47 -16.81
C GLU A 112 28.74 -25.33 -16.71
N VAL A 113 28.96 -24.44 -15.76
CA VAL A 113 28.19 -23.21 -15.53
C VAL A 113 28.22 -22.33 -16.79
N ARG A 114 27.09 -22.26 -17.50
CA ARG A 114 26.73 -21.15 -18.41
C ARG A 114 25.35 -20.62 -18.03
N PRO A 115 25.09 -19.30 -18.16
CA PRO A 115 23.84 -18.70 -17.70
C PRO A 115 22.68 -19.13 -18.60
N ILE A 116 21.71 -19.85 -18.05
CA ILE A 116 20.49 -20.28 -18.75
C ILE A 116 19.49 -19.12 -18.76
N MET A 117 19.34 -18.50 -19.93
CA MET A 117 18.11 -17.82 -20.33
C MET A 117 17.11 -18.89 -20.76
N SER A 118 15.90 -18.81 -20.23
CA SER A 118 14.81 -19.74 -20.53
C SER A 118 14.21 -19.39 -21.90
N ASP A 119 14.43 -20.24 -22.89
CA ASP A 119 13.69 -20.25 -24.16
C ASP A 119 12.74 -21.44 -24.17
N SER A 120 11.47 -21.15 -24.43
CA SER A 120 10.46 -22.13 -24.78
C SER A 120 9.66 -21.53 -25.92
N ASP A 121 10.01 -21.87 -27.16
CA ASP A 121 9.04 -22.14 -28.22
C ASP A 121 9.74 -22.89 -29.36
N GLY A 122 9.33 -24.12 -29.61
CA GLY A 122 9.79 -24.92 -30.73
C GLY A 122 9.06 -24.51 -32.01
N GLY A 123 9.82 -24.22 -33.06
CA GLY A 123 9.26 -23.99 -34.39
C GLY A 123 10.21 -23.31 -35.37
N GLU A 124 10.94 -24.16 -36.11
CA GLU A 124 11.63 -23.89 -37.39
C GLU A 124 12.97 -23.14 -37.36
N GLU A 125 14.04 -23.92 -37.50
CA GLU A 125 15.38 -23.49 -37.90
C GLU A 125 15.38 -22.90 -39.32
N ARG A 126 14.97 -21.64 -39.45
CA ARG A 126 15.45 -20.77 -40.54
C ARG A 126 16.55 -19.89 -39.96
N SER A 127 17.72 -19.88 -40.60
CA SER A 127 18.84 -19.01 -40.24
C SER A 127 18.39 -17.54 -40.24
N VAL A 128 18.05 -17.03 -39.05
CA VAL A 128 17.58 -15.66 -38.84
C VAL A 128 18.73 -14.70 -39.12
N THR A 129 18.51 -13.77 -40.05
CA THR A 129 19.48 -12.71 -40.33
C THR A 129 19.53 -11.70 -39.19
N TYR A 130 20.67 -11.05 -38.97
CA TYR A 130 20.85 -10.09 -37.86
C TYR A 130 19.81 -8.94 -37.86
N GLU A 131 19.29 -8.59 -39.04
CA GLU A 131 18.26 -7.57 -39.22
C GLU A 131 16.90 -8.02 -38.69
N GLU A 132 16.49 -9.26 -38.97
CA GLU A 132 15.26 -9.85 -38.43
C GLU A 132 15.29 -9.94 -36.89
N LEU A 133 16.46 -10.24 -36.31
CA LEU A 133 16.62 -10.26 -34.85
C LEU A 133 16.41 -8.87 -34.24
N ARG A 134 16.93 -7.82 -34.88
CA ARG A 134 16.72 -6.43 -34.47
C ARG A 134 15.26 -6.02 -34.58
N GLU A 135 14.55 -6.44 -35.62
CA GLU A 135 13.13 -6.16 -35.79
C GLU A 135 12.27 -6.89 -34.76
N ARG A 136 12.58 -8.16 -34.48
CA ARG A 136 11.92 -8.95 -33.43
C ARG A 136 12.11 -8.31 -32.06
N LEU A 137 13.32 -7.82 -31.76
CA LEU A 137 13.62 -7.08 -30.53
C LEU A 137 12.82 -5.78 -30.45
N ARG A 138 12.75 -4.98 -31.53
CA ARG A 138 11.95 -3.74 -31.56
C ARG A 138 10.47 -4.02 -31.32
N ARG A 139 9.92 -5.04 -31.98
CA ARG A 139 8.53 -5.48 -31.83
C ARG A 139 8.24 -5.94 -30.40
N LYS A 140 9.18 -6.66 -29.76
CA LYS A 140 9.09 -7.07 -28.36
C LYS A 140 9.16 -5.87 -27.39
N ILE A 141 10.02 -4.90 -27.66
CA ILE A 141 10.11 -3.66 -26.87
C ILE A 141 8.82 -2.84 -27.00
N GLU A 142 8.23 -2.76 -28.19
CA GLU A 142 6.99 -2.03 -28.44
C GLU A 142 5.78 -2.70 -27.77
N GLU A 143 5.69 -4.04 -27.82
CA GLU A 143 4.71 -4.83 -27.08
C GLU A 143 4.81 -4.56 -25.56
N LEU A 144 6.04 -4.58 -25.02
CA LEU A 144 6.31 -4.30 -23.60
C LEU A 144 6.12 -2.83 -23.20
N ARG A 145 6.18 -1.89 -24.16
CA ARG A 145 5.84 -0.48 -23.97
C ARG A 145 4.34 -0.23 -24.02
N GLY A 146 3.61 -0.93 -24.90
CA GLY A 146 2.15 -0.92 -24.98
C GLY A 146 1.49 -1.40 -23.68
N GLY A 147 2.07 -2.43 -23.03
CA GLY A 147 1.58 -2.95 -21.76
C GLY A 147 1.80 -2.05 -20.52
N ARG A 148 2.64 -1.01 -20.60
CA ARG A 148 2.97 -0.11 -19.47
C ARG A 148 2.20 1.22 -19.47
N ASN A 149 1.52 1.56 -20.58
CA ASN A 149 0.86 2.87 -20.74
C ASN A 149 -0.65 2.81 -20.56
N ALA A 150 -1.12 2.31 -19.42
CA ALA A 150 -2.40 2.71 -18.82
C ALA A 150 -2.47 2.21 -17.36
N ALA A 151 -2.73 3.11 -16.41
CA ALA A 151 -3.13 2.82 -15.01
C ALA A 151 -2.06 2.62 -13.90
N GLY A 152 -0.81 3.07 -14.07
CA GLY A 152 0.21 2.99 -13.00
C GLY A 152 0.41 4.27 -12.15
N SER A 153 0.26 5.46 -12.73
CA SER A 153 0.79 6.70 -12.13
C SER A 153 -0.02 7.27 -10.94
N ASP A 154 -1.24 6.79 -10.74
CA ASP A 154 -2.17 7.34 -9.73
C ASP A 154 -2.05 6.65 -8.36
N LYS A 155 -1.53 5.42 -8.31
CA LYS A 155 -1.37 4.65 -7.06
C LYS A 155 -0.09 5.01 -6.30
N GLU A 156 0.97 5.35 -7.02
CA GLU A 156 2.27 5.69 -6.42
C GLU A 156 2.28 7.09 -5.78
N LYS A 157 1.58 8.06 -6.40
CA LYS A 157 1.36 9.39 -5.83
C LYS A 157 0.54 9.35 -4.54
N LYS A 158 -0.36 8.37 -4.39
CA LYS A 158 -1.20 8.23 -3.19
C LYS A 158 -0.43 7.70 -1.97
N ARG A 159 0.53 6.80 -2.18
CA ARG A 159 1.39 6.24 -1.10
C ARG A 159 2.44 7.24 -0.60
N LYS A 160 2.95 8.11 -1.47
CA LYS A 160 3.90 9.17 -1.08
C LYS A 160 3.24 10.25 -0.20
N ASN A 161 1.96 10.58 -0.46
CA ASN A 161 1.25 11.61 0.29
C ASN A 161 0.93 11.19 1.73
N GLU A 162 0.58 9.93 1.94
CA GLU A 162 0.19 9.38 3.25
C GLU A 162 1.38 9.25 4.23
N ARG A 163 2.62 9.17 3.72
CA ARG A 163 3.84 9.19 4.54
C ARG A 163 4.23 10.59 5.03
N ASN A 164 3.89 11.64 4.28
CA ASN A 164 4.23 13.02 4.66
C ASN A 164 3.30 13.59 5.73
N ASP A 165 2.03 13.17 5.77
CA ASP A 165 1.07 13.68 6.76
C ASP A 165 1.36 13.20 8.20
N LYS A 166 2.12 12.10 8.37
CA LYS A 166 2.49 11.57 9.71
C LYS A 166 3.73 12.22 10.33
N LYS A 167 4.60 12.89 9.56
CA LYS A 167 5.81 13.57 10.08
C LYS A 167 5.59 15.05 10.45
N GLY A 168 4.49 15.67 10.00
CA GLY A 168 4.25 17.11 10.18
C GLY A 168 3.68 17.53 11.55
N ASN A 169 3.34 16.60 12.43
CA ASN A 169 2.55 16.91 13.65
C ASN A 169 3.36 17.02 14.96
N VAL A 170 4.70 16.88 14.92
CA VAL A 170 5.53 16.80 16.16
C VAL A 170 6.32 18.08 16.47
N HIS A 171 6.45 19.03 15.54
CA HIS A 171 7.36 20.19 15.72
C HIS A 171 6.70 21.57 15.93
N LYS A 172 5.44 21.64 16.40
CA LYS A 172 4.74 22.94 16.50
C LYS A 172 4.19 23.34 17.86
N LYS A 173 4.82 22.89 18.94
CA LYS A 173 4.57 23.40 20.29
C LYS A 173 5.87 23.53 21.07
N GLN A 174 6.60 24.64 20.88
CA GLN A 174 7.46 25.25 21.89
C GLN A 174 7.96 26.63 21.42
N LYS A 175 7.94 27.58 22.35
CA LYS A 175 8.41 28.99 22.31
C LYS A 175 7.41 30.02 21.77
N ARG A 176 7.16 31.16 22.45
CA ARG A 176 7.48 31.62 23.82
C ARG A 176 6.60 32.85 24.09
N ASP A 177 6.33 33.07 25.36
CA ASP A 177 5.69 34.25 25.96
C ASP A 177 6.73 35.36 26.21
N GLY A 178 6.27 36.61 26.30
CA GLY A 178 6.99 37.74 26.93
C GLY A 178 7.52 38.87 26.01
N GLY A 179 7.11 40.11 26.32
CA GLY A 179 7.94 41.31 26.13
C GLY A 179 7.25 42.53 25.49
N ALA A 180 6.97 43.55 26.30
CA ALA A 180 6.49 44.88 25.91
C ALA A 180 7.64 45.88 25.66
N GLU A 181 7.28 47.06 25.15
CA GLU A 181 8.06 48.32 25.00
C GLU A 181 9.08 48.36 23.85
N GLU A 182 9.33 49.47 23.12
CA GLU A 182 8.97 50.88 23.25
C GLU A 182 9.16 51.60 21.89
N LYS A 183 8.55 52.78 21.73
CA LYS A 183 8.80 53.72 20.62
C LYS A 183 10.24 54.25 20.64
N LYS A 184 10.90 54.35 19.47
CA LYS A 184 11.70 55.54 19.13
C LYS A 184 11.56 55.92 17.66
N VAL A 185 11.46 57.22 17.47
CA VAL A 185 11.50 57.97 16.22
C VAL A 185 12.96 58.35 15.99
N ASP A 186 13.48 58.28 14.77
CA ASP A 186 14.32 59.36 14.26
C ASP A 186 14.45 59.31 12.74
N ALA A 187 14.57 60.50 12.16
CA ALA A 187 14.65 60.75 10.73
C ALA A 187 16.09 61.14 10.35
N SER A 188 16.62 60.60 9.26
CA SER A 188 17.68 61.25 8.49
C SER A 188 17.72 60.76 7.04
N ASN A 189 17.71 61.71 6.12
CA ASN A 189 17.64 61.58 4.66
C ASN A 189 18.95 61.07 4.03
N GLY A 190 18.83 60.46 2.84
CA GLY A 190 19.80 60.70 1.76
C GLY A 190 20.21 59.47 0.93
N GLU A 191 20.81 58.48 1.58
CA GLU A 191 21.50 57.36 0.90
C GLU A 191 20.67 56.06 0.87
N ASP A 192 19.54 56.10 1.55
CA ASP A 192 18.65 54.97 1.89
C ASP A 192 17.73 54.55 0.73
N LYS A 193 17.84 55.17 -0.45
CA LYS A 193 16.99 54.82 -1.61
C LYS A 193 17.63 53.73 -2.46
N VAL A 194 18.93 53.79 -2.71
CA VAL A 194 19.61 52.80 -3.55
C VAL A 194 19.73 51.46 -2.82
N GLU A 195 20.01 51.46 -1.51
CA GLU A 195 20.01 50.23 -0.72
C GLU A 195 18.60 49.63 -0.56
N LYS A 196 17.55 50.47 -0.40
CA LYS A 196 16.17 49.97 -0.42
C LYS A 196 15.76 49.41 -1.79
N ASP A 197 16.15 50.06 -2.88
CA ASP A 197 15.87 49.57 -4.24
C ASP A 197 16.63 48.28 -4.55
N VAL A 198 17.87 48.13 -4.05
CA VAL A 198 18.67 46.88 -4.18
C VAL A 198 18.11 45.78 -3.28
N GLU A 199 17.67 46.09 -2.06
CA GLU A 199 16.98 45.16 -1.19
C GLU A 199 15.60 44.76 -1.73
N GLU A 200 14.87 45.67 -2.36
CA GLU A 200 13.58 45.44 -2.99
C GLU A 200 13.75 44.58 -4.25
N ALA A 201 14.76 44.85 -5.08
CA ALA A 201 15.16 44.02 -6.21
C ALA A 201 15.64 42.62 -5.78
N ALA A 202 16.37 42.51 -4.65
CA ALA A 202 16.77 41.22 -4.08
C ALA A 202 15.59 40.43 -3.50
N LYS A 203 14.56 41.12 -2.96
CA LYS A 203 13.27 40.53 -2.55
C LYS A 203 12.37 40.20 -3.74
N GLU A 204 12.55 40.86 -4.89
CA GLU A 204 11.87 40.58 -6.14
C GLU A 204 12.42 39.33 -6.82
N LEU A 205 13.74 39.13 -6.78
CA LEU A 205 14.46 37.95 -7.27
C LEU A 205 14.38 36.76 -6.29
N THR A 206 13.18 36.43 -5.82
CA THR A 206 12.97 35.16 -5.11
C THR A 206 12.92 34.01 -6.12
N PHE A 207 13.86 33.06 -5.99
CA PHE A 207 13.94 31.89 -6.86
C PHE A 207 12.57 31.18 -6.95
N SER A 208 12.07 31.03 -8.19
CA SER A 208 10.78 30.42 -8.57
C SER A 208 9.51 31.31 -8.59
N ARG A 209 9.49 32.57 -8.11
CA ARG A 209 8.29 33.42 -8.19
C ARG A 209 8.57 34.67 -9.03
N VAL A 210 7.91 34.77 -10.18
CA VAL A 210 7.85 36.03 -10.95
C VAL A 210 6.91 36.97 -10.20
N LYS A 211 7.43 38.08 -9.68
CA LYS A 211 6.64 39.22 -9.19
C LYS A 211 6.43 40.19 -10.36
N LEU A 212 5.20 40.66 -10.56
CA LEU A 212 4.89 41.68 -11.56
C LEU A 212 3.92 42.66 -10.90
N GLY A 213 4.47 43.75 -10.34
CA GLY A 213 3.74 44.75 -9.56
C GLY A 213 3.57 44.44 -8.07
N ASP A 214 3.03 45.41 -7.34
CA ASP A 214 2.85 45.46 -5.87
C ASP A 214 1.69 44.59 -5.33
N ASP A 215 1.46 43.40 -5.92
CA ASP A 215 0.40 42.47 -5.50
C ASP A 215 0.99 41.41 -4.52
N ASP A 216 1.57 41.84 -3.40
CA ASP A 216 2.14 40.97 -2.35
C ASP A 216 1.06 40.33 -1.43
N LYS A 217 0.05 39.69 -2.03
CA LYS A 217 -1.11 39.12 -1.32
C LYS A 217 -0.91 37.68 -0.82
N HIS A 218 0.31 37.21 -0.69
CA HIS A 218 0.61 35.81 -0.35
C HIS A 218 1.39 35.61 0.96
N GLY A 219 1.16 36.50 1.92
CA GLY A 219 1.38 36.19 3.34
C GLY A 219 0.25 35.30 3.88
N ARG A 220 0.54 34.02 4.15
CA ARG A 220 -0.30 32.99 4.82
C ARG A 220 -1.26 32.21 3.91
N LYS A 221 -1.23 30.87 4.05
CA LYS A 221 -2.15 29.92 3.40
C LYS A 221 -3.58 30.19 3.85
N LYS A 222 -4.39 30.90 3.05
CA LYS A 222 -5.83 31.04 3.30
C LYS A 222 -6.51 29.68 3.23
N ARG A 223 -7.55 29.47 4.05
CA ARG A 223 -8.39 28.25 3.98
C ARG A 223 -8.96 28.14 2.57
N LYS A 224 -8.93 26.93 2.00
CA LYS A 224 -9.51 26.65 0.69
C LYS A 224 -11.00 26.98 0.71
N LEU A 225 -11.49 27.67 -0.31
CA LEU A 225 -12.91 27.93 -0.50
C LEU A 225 -13.65 26.61 -0.75
N SER A 226 -14.96 26.59 -0.52
CA SER A 226 -15.76 25.43 -0.91
C SER A 226 -15.88 25.38 -2.43
N LYS A 227 -15.94 24.17 -3.01
CA LYS A 227 -16.05 23.98 -4.47
C LYS A 227 -17.29 24.67 -5.08
N PHE A 228 -18.35 24.86 -4.30
CA PHE A 228 -19.53 25.63 -4.72
C PHE A 228 -19.21 27.12 -4.87
N LYS A 229 -18.50 27.71 -3.90
CA LYS A 229 -18.05 29.10 -3.99
C LYS A 229 -17.04 29.30 -5.13
N GLU A 230 -16.16 28.32 -5.36
CA GLU A 230 -15.24 28.33 -6.52
C GLU A 230 -16.01 28.29 -7.84
N LEU A 231 -17.08 27.48 -7.93
CA LEU A 231 -17.94 27.42 -9.12
C LEU A 231 -18.66 28.74 -9.35
N GLU A 232 -19.23 29.34 -8.31
CA GLU A 232 -19.88 30.65 -8.39
C GLU A 232 -18.90 31.73 -8.87
N ASN A 233 -17.69 31.74 -8.32
CA ASN A 233 -16.65 32.68 -8.74
C ASN A 233 -16.23 32.46 -10.19
N ALA A 234 -16.07 31.19 -10.61
CA ALA A 234 -15.74 30.84 -12.00
C ALA A 234 -16.85 31.27 -12.96
N MET A 235 -18.12 31.10 -12.60
CA MET A 235 -19.26 31.54 -13.42
C MET A 235 -19.32 33.07 -13.53
N LYS A 236 -19.12 33.79 -12.42
CA LYS A 236 -19.05 35.26 -12.42
C LYS A 236 -17.88 35.78 -13.27
N LEU A 237 -16.75 35.09 -13.25
CA LEU A 237 -15.60 35.42 -14.08
C LEU A 237 -15.83 35.13 -15.56
N GLU A 238 -16.54 34.05 -15.91
CA GLU A 238 -16.96 33.82 -17.29
C GLU A 238 -17.95 34.89 -17.78
N GLU A 239 -18.87 35.32 -16.93
CA GLU A 239 -19.83 36.38 -17.25
C GLU A 239 -19.13 37.71 -17.50
N ALA A 240 -18.24 38.13 -16.59
CA ALA A 240 -17.45 39.36 -16.73
C ALA A 240 -16.48 39.34 -17.94
N LYS A 241 -16.14 38.16 -18.49
CA LYS A 241 -15.33 38.04 -19.71
C LYS A 241 -16.16 38.20 -20.99
N LYS A 242 -17.49 38.02 -20.91
CA LYS A 242 -18.39 38.14 -22.07
C LYS A 242 -18.80 39.58 -22.37
N ASP A 243 -18.54 40.52 -21.45
CA ASP A 243 -18.81 41.94 -21.66
C ASP A 243 -17.98 42.51 -22.83
N PRO A 244 -18.59 43.19 -23.82
CA PRO A 244 -17.91 43.57 -25.06
C PRO A 244 -16.79 44.62 -24.88
N GLU A 245 -16.94 45.55 -23.93
CA GLU A 245 -15.97 46.63 -23.72
C GLU A 245 -14.87 46.27 -22.71
N LYS A 246 -15.26 45.65 -21.58
CA LYS A 246 -14.35 45.37 -20.45
C LYS A 246 -13.88 43.93 -20.43
N GLY A 247 -14.56 43.01 -21.10
CA GLY A 247 -14.29 41.57 -21.06
C GLY A 247 -12.91 41.22 -21.59
N ALA A 248 -12.44 41.86 -22.66
CA ALA A 248 -11.09 41.62 -23.19
C ALA A 248 -9.99 42.05 -22.20
N VAL A 249 -10.17 43.17 -21.50
CA VAL A 249 -9.22 43.66 -20.49
C VAL A 249 -9.24 42.76 -19.24
N ILE A 250 -10.43 42.34 -18.80
CA ILE A 250 -10.62 41.43 -17.67
C ILE A 250 -10.03 40.05 -17.98
N ALA A 251 -10.25 39.53 -19.19
CA ALA A 251 -9.70 38.27 -19.65
C ALA A 251 -8.16 38.29 -19.62
N LYS A 252 -7.54 39.35 -20.16
CA LYS A 252 -6.09 39.55 -20.13
C LYS A 252 -5.55 39.67 -18.71
N LYS A 253 -6.16 40.50 -17.86
CA LYS A 253 -5.75 40.63 -16.45
C LYS A 253 -5.84 39.29 -15.71
N HIS A 254 -6.92 38.54 -15.93
CA HIS A 254 -7.11 37.25 -15.31
C HIS A 254 -6.15 36.18 -15.85
N SER A 255 -5.83 36.18 -17.15
CA SER A 255 -4.90 35.21 -17.72
C SER A 255 -3.49 35.41 -17.19
N TRP A 256 -3.04 36.67 -17.08
CA TRP A 256 -1.75 37.03 -16.47
C TRP A 256 -1.68 36.65 -14.99
N LYS A 257 -2.72 36.98 -14.21
CA LYS A 257 -2.80 36.57 -12.79
C LYS A 257 -2.76 35.05 -12.62
N ALA A 258 -3.55 34.32 -13.41
CA ALA A 258 -3.58 32.87 -13.36
C ALA A 258 -2.25 32.24 -13.82
N ALA A 259 -1.55 32.83 -14.79
CA ALA A 259 -0.22 32.38 -15.21
C ALA A 259 0.81 32.59 -14.08
N MET A 260 0.79 33.76 -13.44
CA MET A 260 1.66 34.09 -12.29
C MET A 260 1.42 33.14 -11.11
N ASP A 261 0.15 32.84 -10.78
CA ASP A 261 -0.20 31.92 -9.71
C ASP A 261 0.21 30.48 -10.03
N ARG A 262 0.08 30.05 -11.29
CA ARG A 262 0.59 28.73 -11.72
C ARG A 262 2.11 28.65 -11.67
N ALA A 263 2.82 29.70 -12.12
CA ALA A 263 4.28 29.77 -12.04
C ALA A 263 4.78 29.67 -10.59
N ALA A 264 3.99 30.18 -9.66
CA ALA A 264 4.25 30.07 -8.23
C ALA A 264 3.88 28.73 -7.57
N GLY A 265 3.32 27.79 -8.34
CA GLY A 265 2.88 26.49 -7.84
C GLY A 265 1.50 26.48 -7.16
N ILE A 266 0.70 27.56 -7.28
CA ILE A 266 -0.69 27.57 -6.81
C ILE A 266 -1.56 26.82 -7.83
N LYS A 267 -2.36 25.86 -7.36
CA LYS A 267 -3.32 25.12 -8.20
C LYS A 267 -4.54 25.99 -8.47
N VAL A 268 -4.61 26.52 -9.68
CA VAL A 268 -5.71 27.38 -10.15
C VAL A 268 -6.87 26.51 -10.67
N HIS A 269 -8.10 26.80 -10.25
CA HIS A 269 -9.32 26.05 -10.60
C HIS A 269 -10.40 27.00 -11.14
N ASP A 270 -10.35 27.31 -12.43
CA ASP A 270 -11.19 28.35 -13.04
C ASP A 270 -12.32 27.80 -13.93
N ASP A 271 -12.30 26.50 -14.27
CA ASP A 271 -13.22 25.93 -15.24
C ASP A 271 -14.55 25.50 -14.58
N PRO A 272 -15.69 26.16 -14.89
CA PRO A 272 -16.96 25.84 -14.23
C PRO A 272 -17.46 24.43 -14.60
N LYS A 273 -17.16 23.94 -15.81
CA LYS A 273 -17.51 22.58 -16.25
C LYS A 273 -16.81 21.52 -15.40
N LEU A 274 -15.51 21.67 -15.12
CA LEU A 274 -14.74 20.73 -14.30
C LEU A 274 -15.17 20.79 -12.83
N LEU A 275 -15.44 21.99 -12.31
CA LEU A 275 -15.97 22.18 -10.96
C LEU A 275 -17.33 21.48 -10.79
N LYS A 276 -18.27 21.65 -11.74
CA LYS A 276 -19.55 20.93 -11.77
C LYS A 276 -19.36 19.41 -11.79
N GLN A 277 -18.46 18.90 -12.62
CA GLN A 277 -18.16 17.45 -12.65
C GLN A 277 -17.58 16.94 -11.33
N SER A 278 -16.70 17.72 -10.69
CA SER A 278 -16.09 17.34 -9.41
C SER A 278 -17.15 17.23 -8.30
N ILE A 279 -18.08 18.19 -8.23
CA ILE A 279 -19.21 18.19 -7.30
C ILE A 279 -20.11 16.98 -7.59
N ARG A 280 -20.39 16.67 -8.86
CA ARG A 280 -21.20 15.49 -9.22
C ARG A 280 -20.53 14.18 -8.80
N LYS A 281 -19.21 14.05 -8.98
CA LYS A 281 -18.43 12.88 -8.54
C LYS A 281 -18.46 12.73 -7.02
N GLU A 282 -18.36 13.83 -6.29
CA GLU A 282 -18.45 13.85 -4.83
C GLU A 282 -19.83 13.44 -4.32
N LYS A 283 -20.90 13.98 -4.91
CA LYS A 283 -22.28 13.56 -4.62
C LYS A 283 -22.48 12.07 -4.87
N LYS A 284 -22.05 11.55 -6.03
CA LYS A 284 -22.12 10.11 -6.35
C LYS A 284 -21.34 9.23 -5.37
N LYS A 285 -20.19 9.70 -4.87
CA LYS A 285 -19.43 8.98 -3.85
C LYS A 285 -20.17 8.98 -2.52
N HIS A 286 -20.79 10.10 -2.16
CA HIS A 286 -21.58 10.20 -0.94
C HIS A 286 -22.80 9.28 -0.98
N THR A 287 -23.59 9.27 -2.06
CA THR A 287 -24.75 8.36 -2.20
C THR A 287 -24.34 6.90 -2.06
N LYS A 288 -23.29 6.46 -2.78
CA LYS A 288 -22.75 5.10 -2.65
C LYS A 288 -22.31 4.74 -1.23
N ASN A 289 -21.79 5.72 -0.49
CA ASN A 289 -21.39 5.50 0.89
C ASN A 289 -22.59 5.37 1.82
N VAL A 290 -23.63 6.19 1.60
CA VAL A 290 -24.90 6.13 2.33
C VAL A 290 -25.61 4.81 2.06
N GLU A 291 -25.76 4.40 0.79
CA GLU A 291 -26.33 3.10 0.40
C GLU A 291 -25.62 1.94 1.12
N LYS A 292 -24.29 1.89 1.06
CA LYS A 292 -23.50 0.86 1.76
C LYS A 292 -23.64 0.92 3.28
N TRP A 293 -23.90 2.09 3.85
CA TRP A 293 -24.13 2.21 5.28
C TRP A 293 -25.51 1.65 5.65
N ASN A 294 -26.52 1.97 4.86
CA ASN A 294 -27.88 1.46 5.02
C ASN A 294 -27.91 -0.07 4.85
N GLU A 295 -27.26 -0.62 3.82
CA GLU A 295 -27.10 -2.08 3.64
C GLU A 295 -26.47 -2.76 4.88
N ARG A 296 -25.47 -2.11 5.49
CA ARG A 296 -24.88 -2.62 6.73
C ARG A 296 -25.86 -2.55 7.89
N ALA A 297 -26.58 -1.45 8.05
CA ALA A 297 -27.59 -1.33 9.10
C ALA A 297 -28.66 -2.42 8.94
N GLU A 298 -29.24 -2.56 7.75
CA GLU A 298 -30.24 -3.58 7.43
C GLU A 298 -29.75 -5.00 7.66
N THR A 299 -28.52 -5.32 7.25
CA THR A 299 -27.96 -6.66 7.51
C THR A 299 -27.79 -6.93 8.99
N THR A 300 -27.38 -5.93 9.79
CA THR A 300 -27.34 -6.11 11.25
C THR A 300 -28.72 -6.28 11.87
N GLU A 301 -29.74 -5.57 11.37
CA GLU A 301 -31.12 -5.70 11.84
C GLU A 301 -31.70 -7.05 11.48
N LYS A 302 -31.51 -7.52 10.24
CA LYS A 302 -31.89 -8.88 9.80
C LYS A 302 -31.24 -9.94 10.68
N LEU A 303 -29.93 -9.85 10.93
CA LEU A 303 -29.24 -10.80 11.82
C LEU A 303 -29.74 -10.77 13.27
N LYS A 304 -30.19 -9.60 13.77
CA LYS A 304 -30.83 -9.49 15.09
C LYS A 304 -32.21 -10.15 15.08
N ALA A 305 -33.02 -9.87 14.06
CA ALA A 305 -34.35 -10.44 13.87
C ALA A 305 -34.29 -11.97 13.73
N ASP A 306 -33.40 -12.51 12.89
CA ASP A 306 -33.22 -13.95 12.72
C ASP A 306 -32.84 -14.65 14.04
N LYS A 307 -31.97 -14.01 14.84
CA LYS A 307 -31.61 -14.53 16.17
C LYS A 307 -32.78 -14.51 17.14
N GLN A 308 -33.60 -13.46 17.10
CA GLN A 308 -34.80 -13.36 17.93
C GLN A 308 -35.84 -14.39 17.50
N GLN A 309 -36.07 -14.55 16.19
CA GLN A 309 -36.96 -15.56 15.61
C GLN A 309 -36.54 -16.98 16.01
N LYS A 310 -35.25 -17.33 15.87
CA LYS A 310 -34.73 -18.62 16.34
C LYS A 310 -34.94 -18.83 17.83
N ARG A 311 -34.85 -17.78 18.65
CA ARG A 311 -35.12 -17.89 20.09
C ARG A 311 -36.61 -18.14 20.35
N SER A 312 -37.52 -17.43 19.68
CA SER A 312 -38.96 -17.66 19.82
C SER A 312 -39.37 -19.05 19.34
N GLU A 313 -38.81 -19.54 18.23
CA GLU A 313 -39.02 -20.91 17.73
C GLU A 313 -38.57 -21.95 18.76
N ASN A 314 -37.33 -21.83 19.27
CA ASN A 314 -36.83 -22.75 20.31
C ASN A 314 -37.66 -22.72 21.61
N ILE A 315 -38.20 -21.55 21.98
CA ILE A 315 -39.08 -21.43 23.15
C ILE A 315 -40.43 -22.11 22.86
N ALA A 316 -41.01 -21.89 21.68
CA ALA A 316 -42.24 -22.53 21.25
C ALA A 316 -42.08 -24.05 21.20
N ASP A 317 -40.97 -24.56 20.67
CA ASP A 317 -40.65 -25.99 20.63
C ASP A 317 -40.52 -26.57 22.04
N LYS A 318 -39.85 -25.87 22.97
CA LYS A 318 -39.79 -26.30 24.38
C LYS A 318 -41.17 -26.34 25.03
N ILE A 319 -42.04 -25.37 24.73
CA ILE A 319 -43.42 -25.36 25.23
C ILE A 319 -44.19 -26.53 24.64
N HIS A 320 -44.07 -26.78 23.32
CA HIS A 320 -44.72 -27.89 22.64
C HIS A 320 -44.24 -29.25 23.19
N GLN A 321 -42.93 -29.46 23.34
CA GLN A 321 -42.37 -30.67 23.94
C GLN A 321 -42.88 -30.89 25.37
N LYS A 322 -43.00 -29.82 26.19
CA LYS A 322 -43.60 -29.93 27.53
C LYS A 322 -45.07 -30.36 27.46
N LYS A 323 -45.86 -29.82 26.52
CA LYS A 323 -47.25 -30.25 26.28
C LYS A 323 -47.32 -31.72 25.86
N MET A 324 -46.52 -32.14 24.87
CA MET A 324 -46.46 -33.53 24.40
C MET A 324 -46.03 -34.50 25.50
N ARG A 325 -45.05 -34.13 26.35
CA ARG A 325 -44.67 -34.94 27.52
C ARG A 325 -45.82 -35.09 28.53
N ARG A 326 -46.64 -34.06 28.73
CA ARG A 326 -47.83 -34.14 29.61
C ARG A 326 -48.89 -35.06 29.00
N ILE A 327 -49.12 -34.96 27.68
CA ILE A 327 -50.04 -35.83 26.95
C ILE A 327 -49.56 -37.29 27.02
N ALA A 328 -48.31 -37.56 26.67
CA ALA A 328 -47.73 -38.91 26.73
C ALA A 328 -47.76 -39.52 28.14
N LYS A 329 -47.56 -38.71 29.20
CA LYS A 329 -47.73 -39.17 30.59
C LYS A 329 -49.18 -39.53 30.91
N ARG A 330 -50.16 -38.78 30.39
CA ARG A 330 -51.59 -39.08 30.55
C ARG A 330 -51.96 -40.36 29.81
N GLU A 331 -51.55 -40.49 28.56
CA GLU A 331 -51.77 -41.71 27.75
C GLU A 331 -51.09 -42.92 28.37
N LYS A 332 -49.84 -42.82 28.83
CA LYS A 332 -49.15 -43.92 29.52
C LYS A 332 -49.88 -44.33 30.81
N LYS A 333 -50.49 -43.39 31.54
CA LYS A 333 -51.32 -43.72 32.72
C LYS A 333 -52.62 -44.41 32.31
N LEU A 334 -53.25 -43.96 31.23
CA LEU A 334 -54.47 -44.57 30.69
C LEU A 334 -54.22 -46.00 30.17
N LEU A 335 -53.08 -46.22 29.49
CA LEU A 335 -52.69 -47.51 28.93
C LEU A 335 -51.98 -48.46 29.93
N ARG A 336 -51.74 -48.04 31.18
CA ARG A 336 -51.06 -48.88 32.17
C ARG A 336 -52.03 -49.99 32.62
N PRO A 337 -51.72 -51.27 32.39
CA PRO A 337 -52.59 -52.36 32.85
C PRO A 337 -52.66 -52.31 34.38
N GLY A 338 -53.87 -52.09 34.92
CA GLY A 338 -54.14 -52.19 36.35
C GLY A 338 -54.37 -53.63 36.78
N PHE A 339 -54.72 -53.83 38.05
CA PHE A 339 -55.12 -55.12 38.62
C PHE A 339 -56.33 -55.75 37.90
N GLU A 340 -57.16 -54.95 37.22
CA GLU A 340 -58.34 -55.37 36.46
C GLU A 340 -58.13 -55.45 34.94
N GLY A 341 -56.88 -55.31 34.45
CA GLY A 341 -56.59 -55.25 33.01
C GLY A 341 -56.76 -53.86 32.38
N ARG A 342 -56.64 -53.77 31.05
CA ARG A 342 -56.73 -52.50 30.31
C ARG A 342 -58.17 -51.98 30.33
N LYS A 343 -58.43 -50.82 30.95
CA LYS A 343 -59.72 -50.13 30.82
C LYS A 343 -59.78 -49.36 29.50
N GLU A 344 -60.42 -49.94 28.50
CA GLU A 344 -60.89 -49.20 27.31
C GLU A 344 -62.07 -48.31 27.71
N GLY A 345 -61.79 -47.06 28.10
CA GLY A 345 -62.83 -46.04 28.25
C GLY A 345 -62.80 -45.23 29.55
N PHE A 346 -63.42 -44.04 29.49
CA PHE A 346 -63.71 -43.22 30.67
C PHE A 346 -64.95 -43.77 31.37
N ILE A 347 -64.90 -43.91 32.70
CA ILE A 347 -65.96 -44.51 33.54
C ILE A 347 -67.27 -43.67 33.57
N ASN A 348 -67.31 -42.52 32.88
CA ASN A 348 -68.41 -41.53 32.95
C ASN A 348 -69.21 -41.37 31.64
N GLU A 349 -69.40 -42.44 30.85
CA GLU A 349 -70.32 -42.43 29.70
C GLU A 349 -71.68 -43.11 30.01
N GLY A 350 -72.06 -43.25 31.28
CA GLY A 350 -73.36 -43.81 31.65
C GLY A 350 -73.92 -43.23 32.95
N SER A 351 -74.67 -42.13 32.85
CA SER A 351 -75.68 -41.67 33.82
C SER A 351 -76.35 -40.41 33.27
N THR A 352 -77.30 -40.62 32.34
CA THR A 352 -78.45 -39.73 32.18
C THR A 352 -79.41 -39.90 33.34
#